data_AF-A0AAC8W5U8-F1
#
_entry.id   AF-A0AAC8W5U8-F1
#
_cell.length_a   1.000
_cell.length_b   1.000
_cell.length_c   1.000
_cell.angle_alpha   90.00
_cell.angle_beta   90.00
_cell.angle_gamma   90.00
#
_symmetry.space_group_name_H-M   'P 1'
#
loop_
_entity.id
_entity.type
_entity.pdbx_description
1 polymer ?
#
loop_
_entity_poly.entity_id
_entity_poly.type
_entity_poly.pdbx_seq_one_letter_code
_entity_poly.pdbx_strand_id
1 'polypeptide(L)'
;MDPRLPTLLTAPVSPRPVIEATYLDVLVRDGLPAGTGFSIALPRGWAVERTSPPVAPGPDAPIVPLARFHPGEPGAPGAGEGAGDGIELVVWAAFLPREIHGADWLRAWMRSQDYRELDFRQAPSPTGMMGDALAVGRHDGVLRLHRLLTVKDGDLLFLIDGRMPQGGRTDHRAMQEIVLLAAMRFRLAEPTGQTFAEGFEWTELNGADSVRFLASGLWRVTPGGDAPQDGASLVLDHVGPDGAAGRGSLIAVLGAAEAAGEAAAASAAEIERTTLAKLANQGFTLSPEAMLVAEERTAERAIAVHRRKAGRAGTPMTVLSARIVLGEASRALPVCLILLSPNGDAGVPAFEAWAINRRAFEIALSTLR
;
A
#
# COMPACT_ATOMS: atom_id res chain seq x y z
N MET A 1 11.28 -23.85 9.26
CA MET A 1 9.82 -23.62 9.23
C MET A 1 9.12 -24.94 9.54
N ASP A 2 8.13 -24.94 10.44
CA ASP A 2 7.32 -26.14 10.71
C ASP A 2 6.36 -26.37 9.52
N PRO A 3 6.43 -27.50 8.80
CA PRO A 3 5.55 -27.81 7.66
C PRO A 3 4.06 -27.94 8.06
N ARG A 4 3.73 -27.84 9.35
CA ARG A 4 2.36 -27.88 9.89
C ARG A 4 1.67 -26.52 9.95
N LEU A 5 2.39 -25.40 9.75
CA LEU A 5 1.75 -24.09 9.74
C LEU A 5 1.15 -23.81 8.35
N PRO A 6 -0.12 -23.37 8.28
CA PRO A 6 -0.74 -23.05 7.00
C PRO A 6 0.02 -21.89 6.34
N THR A 7 0.27 -22.03 5.05
CA THR A 7 0.92 -21.02 4.19
C THR A 7 -0.12 -20.38 3.29
N LEU A 8 0.16 -19.15 2.84
CA LEU A 8 -0.75 -18.40 1.98
C LEU A 8 -0.85 -19.07 0.61
N LEU A 9 -2.06 -19.49 0.24
CA LEU A 9 -2.30 -20.09 -1.07
C LEU A 9 -2.28 -19.02 -2.17
N THR A 10 -1.38 -19.11 -3.14
CA THR A 10 -1.23 -18.10 -4.21
C THR A 10 -1.96 -18.43 -5.52
N ALA A 11 -2.39 -19.68 -5.69
CA ALA A 11 -3.16 -20.17 -6.84
C ALA A 11 -4.17 -21.24 -6.39
N PRO A 12 -5.32 -21.40 -7.09
CA PRO A 12 -6.29 -22.44 -6.76
C PRO A 12 -5.66 -23.84 -6.79
N VAL A 13 -6.08 -24.71 -5.87
CA VAL A 13 -5.69 -26.12 -5.82
C VAL A 13 -6.60 -26.98 -6.72
N SER A 14 -7.86 -26.58 -6.86
CA SER A 14 -8.86 -27.28 -7.65
C SER A 14 -8.66 -27.05 -9.15
N PRO A 15 -8.90 -28.07 -10.00
CA PRO A 15 -8.89 -27.90 -11.45
C PRO A 15 -9.97 -26.91 -11.91
N ARG A 16 -9.69 -26.19 -13.00
CA ARG A 16 -10.61 -25.20 -13.58
C ARG A 16 -12.05 -25.71 -13.79
N PRO A 17 -12.32 -26.92 -14.33
CA PRO A 17 -13.68 -27.42 -14.48
C PRO A 17 -14.44 -27.57 -13.16
N VAL A 18 -13.72 -27.92 -12.08
CA VAL A 18 -14.31 -28.01 -10.73
C VAL A 18 -14.69 -26.61 -10.24
N ILE A 19 -13.79 -25.63 -10.42
CA ILE A 19 -14.06 -24.24 -10.05
C ILE A 19 -15.27 -23.69 -10.79
N GLU A 20 -15.38 -23.91 -12.10
CA GLU A 20 -16.50 -23.42 -12.91
C GLU A 20 -17.83 -24.11 -12.54
N ALA A 21 -17.79 -25.37 -12.10
CA ALA A 21 -18.98 -26.07 -11.60
C ALA A 21 -19.40 -25.59 -10.20
N THR A 22 -18.43 -25.33 -9.31
CA THR A 22 -18.66 -25.03 -7.90
C THR A 22 -18.99 -23.57 -7.61
N TYR A 23 -18.43 -22.62 -8.37
CA TYR A 23 -18.51 -21.19 -8.06
C TYR A 23 -19.39 -20.41 -9.05
N LEU A 24 -20.00 -19.34 -8.56
CA LEU A 24 -20.76 -18.36 -9.33
C LEU A 24 -20.28 -16.96 -8.98
N ASP A 25 -20.29 -16.05 -9.97
CA ASP A 25 -20.11 -14.62 -9.69
C ASP A 25 -21.44 -14.04 -9.21
N VAL A 26 -21.42 -13.47 -8.01
CA VAL A 26 -22.58 -12.84 -7.38
C VAL A 26 -22.39 -11.33 -7.40
N LEU A 27 -23.32 -10.60 -8.03
CA LEU A 27 -23.37 -9.15 -8.01
C LEU A 27 -24.11 -8.67 -6.76
N VAL A 28 -23.42 -7.89 -5.93
CA VAL A 28 -23.97 -7.23 -4.74
C VAL A 28 -23.96 -5.73 -4.98
N ARG A 29 -25.13 -5.17 -5.33
CA ARG A 29 -25.31 -3.72 -5.53
C ARG A 29 -26.54 -3.18 -4.79
N ASP A 30 -27.62 -3.96 -4.74
CA ASP A 30 -28.91 -3.46 -4.28
C ASP A 30 -28.87 -3.23 -2.76
N GLY A 31 -29.18 -2.01 -2.35
CA GLY A 31 -29.16 -1.61 -0.94
C GLY A 31 -27.77 -1.26 -0.40
N LEU A 32 -26.74 -1.15 -1.25
CA LEU A 32 -25.42 -0.62 -0.85
C LEU A 32 -25.31 0.88 -1.17
N PRO A 33 -24.45 1.63 -0.43
CA PRO A 33 -24.06 2.98 -0.82
C PRO A 33 -23.51 3.06 -2.25
N ALA A 34 -23.71 4.20 -2.92
CA ALA A 34 -23.18 4.44 -4.27
C ALA A 34 -21.66 4.22 -4.33
N GLY A 35 -21.16 3.65 -5.44
CA GLY A 35 -19.74 3.36 -5.62
C GLY A 35 -19.19 2.18 -4.79
N THR A 36 -20.01 1.54 -3.95
CA THR A 36 -19.57 0.39 -3.12
C THR A 36 -20.09 -0.96 -3.61
N GLY A 37 -20.85 -0.99 -4.70
CA GLY A 37 -21.32 -2.23 -5.31
C GLY A 37 -20.17 -3.04 -5.92
N PHE A 38 -20.24 -4.36 -5.82
CA PHE A 38 -19.19 -5.26 -6.31
C PHE A 38 -19.74 -6.60 -6.78
N SER A 39 -18.94 -7.32 -7.57
CA SER A 39 -19.12 -8.73 -7.89
C SER A 39 -18.02 -9.56 -7.22
N ILE A 40 -18.37 -10.76 -6.79
CA ILE A 40 -17.47 -11.67 -6.07
C ILE A 40 -17.81 -13.12 -6.40
N ALA A 41 -16.82 -13.99 -6.51
CA ALA A 41 -17.06 -15.41 -6.73
C ALA A 41 -17.33 -16.13 -5.41
N LEU A 42 -18.44 -16.85 -5.34
CA LEU A 42 -18.85 -17.62 -4.16
C LEU A 42 -19.21 -19.04 -4.58
N PRO A 43 -19.00 -20.04 -3.70
CA PRO A 43 -19.55 -21.36 -3.94
C PRO A 43 -21.07 -21.32 -4.04
N ARG A 44 -21.65 -22.20 -4.86
CA ARG A 44 -23.10 -22.42 -4.91
C ARG A 44 -23.62 -22.79 -3.51
N GLY A 45 -24.82 -22.32 -3.17
CA GLY A 45 -25.45 -22.56 -1.86
C GLY A 45 -24.97 -21.63 -0.75
N TRP A 46 -24.19 -20.58 -1.06
CA TRP A 46 -23.85 -19.52 -0.10
C TRP A 46 -24.96 -18.46 -0.03
N ALA A 47 -25.25 -18.01 1.19
CA ALA A 47 -26.15 -16.91 1.48
C ALA A 47 -25.39 -15.57 1.54
N VAL A 48 -26.12 -14.47 1.35
CA VAL A 48 -25.62 -13.11 1.42
C VAL A 48 -26.43 -12.33 2.46
N GLU A 49 -25.78 -11.89 3.52
CA GLU A 49 -26.31 -10.95 4.51
C GLU A 49 -25.73 -9.57 4.23
N ARG A 50 -26.59 -8.56 4.04
CA ARG A 50 -26.17 -7.18 3.79
C ARG A 50 -26.34 -6.35 5.05
N THR A 51 -25.46 -5.38 5.25
CA THR A 51 -25.61 -4.43 6.36
C THR A 51 -26.87 -3.59 6.14
N SER A 52 -27.75 -3.56 7.15
CA SER A 52 -28.99 -2.79 7.14
C SER A 52 -29.16 -2.05 8.46
N PRO A 53 -29.32 -0.71 8.47
CA PRO A 53 -29.37 0.17 7.30
C PRO A 53 -28.01 0.29 6.60
N PRO A 54 -27.97 0.64 5.30
CA PRO A 54 -26.71 0.91 4.62
C PRO A 54 -26.04 2.14 5.22
N VAL A 55 -24.76 1.99 5.55
CA VAL A 55 -23.90 3.08 6.03
C VAL A 55 -22.78 3.26 5.01
N ALA A 56 -22.63 4.48 4.49
CA ALA A 56 -21.54 4.81 3.59
C ALA A 56 -20.22 4.90 4.36
N PRO A 57 -19.11 4.34 3.85
CA PRO A 57 -17.80 4.61 4.41
C PRO A 57 -17.48 6.10 4.27
N GLY A 58 -16.98 6.71 5.35
CA GLY A 58 -16.63 8.14 5.38
C GLY A 58 -16.01 8.56 6.71
N PRO A 59 -15.72 9.84 6.95
CA PRO A 59 -15.06 10.30 8.17
C PRO A 59 -15.76 9.86 9.47
N ASP A 60 -17.10 9.85 9.50
CA ASP A 60 -17.90 9.49 10.67
C ASP A 60 -18.06 7.96 10.86
N ALA A 61 -17.87 7.20 9.79
CA ALA A 61 -17.94 5.74 9.76
C ALA A 61 -16.79 5.23 8.87
N PRO A 62 -15.53 5.31 9.34
CA PRO A 62 -14.35 5.12 8.49
C PRO A 62 -14.19 3.69 8.02
N ILE A 63 -14.84 2.72 8.67
CA ILE A 63 -14.81 1.31 8.29
C ILE A 63 -16.21 0.74 8.50
N VAL A 64 -16.81 0.19 7.45
CA VAL A 64 -18.15 -0.38 7.48
C VAL A 64 -18.17 -1.77 6.82
N PRO A 65 -18.90 -2.74 7.38
CA PRO A 65 -19.16 -3.98 6.66
C PRO A 65 -20.16 -3.71 5.54
N LEU A 66 -19.91 -4.20 4.33
CA LEU A 66 -20.84 -4.09 3.20
C LEU A 66 -21.74 -5.33 3.11
N ALA A 67 -21.10 -6.51 3.14
CA ALA A 67 -21.80 -7.79 3.05
C ALA A 67 -21.02 -8.88 3.78
N ARG A 68 -21.77 -9.80 4.37
CA ARG A 68 -21.30 -11.06 4.93
C ARG A 68 -21.85 -12.21 4.10
N PHE A 69 -21.01 -13.20 3.89
CA PHE A 69 -21.32 -14.39 3.12
C PHE A 69 -20.98 -15.62 3.95
N HIS A 70 -21.86 -16.60 3.90
CA HIS A 70 -21.69 -17.85 4.62
C HIS A 70 -22.41 -18.98 3.89
N PRO A 71 -22.05 -20.24 4.13
CA PRO A 71 -22.84 -21.39 3.69
C PRO A 71 -24.30 -21.26 4.15
N GLY A 72 -25.24 -21.30 3.20
CA GLY A 72 -26.68 -21.18 3.44
C GLY A 72 -27.42 -22.53 3.53
N GLU A 73 -26.78 -23.61 3.06
CA GLU A 73 -27.35 -24.95 3.01
C GLU A 73 -26.40 -25.99 3.65
N PRO A 74 -26.92 -27.03 4.33
CA PRO A 74 -26.10 -28.15 4.78
C PRO A 74 -25.37 -28.82 3.61
N GLY A 75 -24.06 -28.98 3.72
CA GLY A 75 -23.23 -29.59 2.68
C GLY A 75 -22.71 -28.64 1.60
N ALA A 76 -23.07 -27.35 1.65
CA ALA A 76 -22.42 -26.34 0.81
C ALA A 76 -20.90 -26.27 1.11
N PRO A 77 -20.04 -26.01 0.11
CA PRO A 77 -18.60 -25.92 0.34
C PRO A 77 -18.26 -24.91 1.43
N GLY A 78 -17.47 -25.32 2.43
CA GLY A 78 -17.12 -24.48 3.58
C GLY A 78 -18.11 -24.52 4.75
N ALA A 79 -19.19 -25.31 4.68
CA ALA A 79 -20.08 -25.56 5.81
C ALA A 79 -19.35 -26.30 6.95
N GLY A 80 -19.63 -25.90 8.19
CA GLY A 80 -19.17 -26.58 9.40
C GLY A 80 -20.19 -27.59 9.94
N GLU A 81 -19.81 -28.34 10.98
CA GLU A 81 -20.70 -29.30 11.65
C GLU A 81 -21.82 -28.61 12.46
N GLY A 82 -21.64 -27.34 12.84
CA GLY A 82 -22.60 -26.52 13.59
C GLY A 82 -22.78 -25.10 13.06
N ALA A 83 -23.79 -24.41 13.57
CA ALA A 83 -24.06 -23.00 13.24
C ALA A 83 -22.89 -22.12 13.72
N GLY A 84 -22.26 -21.41 12.79
CA GLY A 84 -21.06 -20.59 13.08
C GLY A 84 -19.74 -21.35 12.97
N ASP A 85 -19.74 -22.67 12.76
CA ASP A 85 -18.52 -23.48 12.59
C ASP A 85 -18.03 -23.54 11.14
N GLY A 86 -18.69 -22.85 10.22
CA GLY A 86 -18.32 -22.77 8.81
C GLY A 86 -17.37 -21.62 8.50
N ILE A 87 -16.95 -21.56 7.23
CA ILE A 87 -16.24 -20.40 6.69
C ILE A 87 -17.22 -19.23 6.59
N GLU A 88 -16.72 -18.04 6.91
CA GLU A 88 -17.41 -16.79 6.65
C GLU A 88 -16.53 -15.91 5.78
N LEU A 89 -17.14 -15.10 4.93
CA LEU A 89 -16.45 -14.04 4.20
C LEU A 89 -17.16 -12.74 4.49
N VAL A 90 -16.41 -11.70 4.85
CA VAL A 90 -16.95 -10.35 5.04
C VAL A 90 -16.20 -9.41 4.11
N VAL A 91 -16.95 -8.65 3.32
CA VAL A 91 -16.41 -7.52 2.56
C VAL A 91 -16.65 -6.26 3.36
N TRP A 92 -15.56 -5.60 3.73
CA TRP A 92 -15.55 -4.30 4.37
C TRP A 92 -15.19 -3.23 3.36
N ALA A 93 -15.65 -2.01 3.59
CA ALA A 93 -15.12 -0.81 2.95
C ALA A 93 -14.56 0.12 4.02
N ALA A 94 -13.37 0.65 3.76
CA ALA A 94 -12.68 1.61 4.59
C ALA A 94 -12.48 2.91 3.81
N PHE A 95 -12.82 4.04 4.43
CA PHE A 95 -12.49 5.37 3.93
C PHE A 95 -11.04 5.70 4.26
N LEU A 96 -10.29 6.12 3.26
CA LEU A 96 -8.90 6.54 3.34
C LEU A 96 -8.84 8.07 3.21
N PRO A 97 -8.65 8.81 4.31
CA PRO A 97 -8.47 10.27 4.22
C PRO A 97 -7.11 10.65 3.62
N ARG A 98 -6.18 9.69 3.54
CA ARG A 98 -4.81 9.87 3.10
C ARG A 98 -4.39 8.77 2.13
N GLU A 99 -3.57 9.14 1.16
CA GLU A 99 -3.01 8.19 0.20
C GLU A 99 -2.00 7.24 0.87
N ILE A 100 -2.33 5.94 0.88
CA ILE A 100 -1.48 4.86 1.41
C ILE A 100 -1.62 3.59 0.54
N HIS A 101 -0.66 2.68 0.68
CA HIS A 101 -0.79 1.33 0.12
C HIS A 101 -1.83 0.51 0.87
N GLY A 102 -2.59 -0.31 0.14
CA GLY A 102 -3.50 -1.27 0.76
C GLY A 102 -2.76 -2.30 1.63
N ALA A 103 -1.55 -2.68 1.23
CA ALA A 103 -0.67 -3.54 2.03
C ALA A 103 -0.28 -2.93 3.40
N ASP A 104 -0.03 -1.62 3.45
CA ASP A 104 0.34 -0.96 4.71
C ASP A 104 -0.90 -0.74 5.59
N TRP A 105 -2.04 -0.38 5.00
CA TRP A 105 -3.32 -0.34 5.69
C TRP A 105 -3.66 -1.71 6.32
N LEU A 106 -3.47 -2.81 5.56
CA LEU A 106 -3.76 -4.16 6.04
C LEU A 106 -2.89 -4.54 7.24
N ARG A 107 -1.61 -4.15 7.25
CA ARG A 107 -0.74 -4.38 8.42
C ARG A 107 -1.20 -3.60 9.65
N ALA A 108 -1.60 -2.34 9.48
CA ALA A 108 -2.17 -1.55 10.57
C ALA A 108 -3.46 -2.18 11.10
N TRP A 109 -4.36 -2.59 10.20
CA TRP A 109 -5.60 -3.28 10.52
C TRP A 109 -5.36 -4.58 11.30
N MET A 110 -4.50 -5.47 10.80
CA MET A 110 -4.19 -6.72 11.51
C MET A 110 -3.64 -6.46 12.92
N ARG A 111 -2.76 -5.47 13.07
CA ARG A 111 -2.24 -5.08 14.39
C ARG A 111 -3.35 -4.53 15.30
N SER A 112 -4.27 -3.71 14.78
CA SER A 112 -5.37 -3.17 15.58
C SER A 112 -6.39 -4.22 16.00
N GLN A 113 -6.45 -5.35 15.28
CA GLN A 113 -7.29 -6.50 15.62
C GLN A 113 -6.56 -7.57 16.45
N ASP A 114 -5.32 -7.30 16.91
CA ASP A 114 -4.46 -8.27 17.61
C ASP A 114 -4.24 -9.58 16.82
N TYR A 115 -4.22 -9.51 15.49
CA TYR A 115 -3.98 -10.67 14.65
C TYR A 115 -2.49 -10.99 14.60
N ARG A 116 -2.18 -12.28 14.72
CA ARG A 116 -0.84 -12.80 14.49
C ARG A 116 -0.69 -13.17 13.03
N GLU A 117 0.09 -12.38 12.30
CA GLU A 117 0.49 -12.68 10.92
C GLU A 117 1.20 -14.05 10.84
N LEU A 118 0.76 -14.89 9.92
CA LEU A 118 1.42 -16.16 9.58
C LEU A 118 2.22 -16.03 8.28
N ASP A 119 1.64 -15.36 7.29
CA ASP A 119 2.22 -15.18 5.96
C ASP A 119 1.65 -13.92 5.33
N PHE A 120 2.44 -13.22 4.52
CA PHE A 120 2.06 -11.93 3.95
C PHE A 120 2.72 -11.73 2.59
N ARG A 121 1.90 -11.34 1.61
CA ARG A 121 2.32 -11.00 0.26
C ARG A 121 1.86 -9.59 -0.11
N GLN A 122 2.72 -8.89 -0.83
CA GLN A 122 2.35 -7.67 -1.55
C GLN A 122 2.16 -7.99 -3.03
N ALA A 123 1.06 -7.50 -3.61
CA ALA A 123 0.78 -7.63 -5.04
C ALA A 123 0.68 -6.23 -5.66
N PRO A 124 1.42 -5.93 -6.75
CA PRO A 124 1.28 -4.67 -7.47
C PRO A 124 -0.12 -4.48 -8.06
N SER A 125 -0.65 -3.27 -7.99
CA SER A 125 -1.89 -2.83 -8.62
C SER A 125 -1.74 -1.42 -9.20
N PRO A 126 -2.67 -0.95 -10.06
CA PRO A 126 -2.66 0.43 -10.55
C PRO A 126 -2.70 1.51 -9.45
N THR A 127 -3.23 1.18 -8.26
CA THR A 127 -3.40 2.12 -7.15
C THR A 127 -2.33 1.97 -6.06
N GLY A 128 -1.33 1.10 -6.26
CA GLY A 128 -0.25 0.83 -5.31
C GLY A 128 -0.08 -0.66 -5.02
N MET A 129 0.46 -0.99 -3.85
CA MET A 129 0.60 -2.37 -3.39
C MET A 129 -0.64 -2.81 -2.62
N MET A 130 -1.29 -3.87 -3.09
CA MET A 130 -2.32 -4.59 -2.37
C MET A 130 -1.69 -5.55 -1.36
N GLY A 131 -2.31 -5.72 -0.20
CA GLY A 131 -1.96 -6.76 0.77
C GLY A 131 -2.79 -8.03 0.56
N ASP A 132 -2.15 -9.19 0.71
CA ASP A 132 -2.76 -10.51 0.81
C ASP A 132 -2.09 -11.22 1.98
N ALA A 133 -2.85 -11.44 3.06
CA ALA A 133 -2.30 -11.94 4.32
C ALA A 133 -3.04 -13.17 4.79
N LEU A 134 -2.29 -14.07 5.43
CA LEU A 134 -2.81 -15.14 6.25
C LEU A 134 -2.47 -14.81 7.71
N ALA A 135 -3.47 -14.79 8.58
CA ALA A 135 -3.29 -14.45 9.98
C ALA A 135 -4.15 -15.32 10.90
N VAL A 136 -3.82 -15.34 12.18
CA VAL A 136 -4.62 -15.99 13.22
C VAL A 136 -5.14 -14.91 14.17
N GLY A 137 -6.45 -14.92 14.40
CA GLY A 137 -7.13 -13.96 15.24
C GLY A 137 -8.23 -14.61 16.07
N ARG A 138 -8.69 -13.94 17.13
CA ARG A 138 -9.91 -14.34 17.83
C ARG A 138 -11.10 -13.60 17.25
N HIS A 139 -12.16 -14.33 16.94
CA HIS A 139 -13.45 -13.79 16.55
C HIS A 139 -14.53 -14.43 17.44
N ASP A 140 -15.29 -13.59 18.14
CA ASP A 140 -16.26 -14.02 19.16
C ASP A 140 -15.68 -15.01 20.18
N GLY A 141 -14.44 -14.75 20.60
CA GLY A 141 -13.69 -15.60 21.53
C GLY A 141 -13.07 -16.86 20.91
N VAL A 142 -13.46 -17.25 19.69
CA VAL A 142 -12.97 -18.44 19.00
C VAL A 142 -11.77 -18.11 18.13
N LEU A 143 -10.73 -18.95 18.18
CA LEU A 143 -9.56 -18.79 17.33
C LEU A 143 -9.89 -19.17 15.88
N ARG A 144 -9.62 -18.26 14.94
CA ARG A 144 -9.87 -18.44 13.51
C ARG A 144 -8.63 -18.13 12.69
N LEU A 145 -8.54 -18.81 11.56
CA LEU A 145 -7.61 -18.48 10.49
C LEU A 145 -8.27 -17.44 9.58
N HIS A 146 -7.61 -16.32 9.37
CA HIS A 146 -8.07 -15.23 8.51
C HIS A 146 -7.24 -15.21 7.23
N ARG A 147 -7.90 -15.11 6.08
CA ARG A 147 -7.27 -14.67 4.84
C ARG A 147 -7.84 -13.31 4.46
N LEU A 148 -6.95 -12.33 4.34
CA LEU A 148 -7.28 -10.92 4.22
C LEU A 148 -6.70 -10.37 2.93
N LEU A 149 -7.52 -9.78 2.06
CA LEU A 149 -7.06 -9.14 0.82
C LEU A 149 -7.62 -7.72 0.68
N THR A 150 -6.77 -6.76 0.31
CA THR A 150 -7.18 -5.37 0.07
C THR A 150 -7.30 -5.04 -1.41
N VAL A 151 -8.38 -4.40 -1.83
CA VAL A 151 -8.55 -3.78 -3.17
C VAL A 151 -8.81 -2.29 -2.96
N LYS A 152 -8.18 -1.40 -3.70
CA LYS A 152 -8.33 0.06 -3.51
C LYS A 152 -8.84 0.74 -4.77
N ASP A 153 -9.78 1.67 -4.60
CA ASP A 153 -10.35 2.53 -5.64
C ASP A 153 -10.61 3.93 -5.05
N GLY A 154 -9.88 4.94 -5.53
CA GLY A 154 -9.93 6.30 -4.98
C GLY A 154 -9.62 6.36 -3.48
N ASP A 155 -10.53 6.99 -2.75
CA ASP A 155 -10.54 7.14 -1.30
C ASP A 155 -11.13 5.94 -0.56
N LEU A 156 -11.50 4.87 -1.26
CA LEU A 156 -12.03 3.65 -0.66
C LEU A 156 -11.03 2.48 -0.77
N LEU A 157 -10.94 1.73 0.33
CA LEU A 157 -10.25 0.45 0.39
C LEU A 157 -11.24 -0.63 0.80
N PHE A 158 -11.37 -1.65 -0.04
CA PHE A 158 -12.17 -2.83 0.21
C PHE A 158 -11.29 -3.90 0.85
N LEU A 159 -11.72 -4.46 1.96
CA LEU A 159 -11.07 -5.60 2.61
C LEU A 159 -11.98 -6.82 2.47
N ILE A 160 -11.47 -7.86 1.81
CA ILE A 160 -12.07 -9.19 1.78
C ILE A 160 -11.46 -10.00 2.93
N ASP A 161 -12.24 -10.24 3.98
CA ASP A 161 -11.87 -10.98 5.18
C ASP A 161 -12.57 -12.34 5.19
N GLY A 162 -11.83 -13.39 4.82
CA GLY A 162 -12.29 -14.77 4.92
C GLY A 162 -11.87 -15.39 6.25
N ARG A 163 -12.85 -15.77 7.07
CA ARG A 163 -12.68 -16.33 8.41
C ARG A 163 -12.95 -17.82 8.38
N MET A 164 -11.96 -18.61 8.73
CA MET A 164 -12.00 -20.06 8.66
C MET A 164 -11.81 -20.66 10.07
N PRO A 165 -12.52 -21.73 10.41
CA PRO A 165 -12.29 -22.47 11.65
C PRO A 165 -10.84 -22.91 11.79
N GLN A 166 -10.29 -22.86 13.00
CA GLN A 166 -8.97 -23.40 13.29
C GLN A 166 -9.10 -24.69 14.12
N GLY A 167 -8.69 -25.83 13.55
CA GLY A 167 -8.79 -27.14 14.22
C GLY A 167 -8.07 -28.25 13.47
N GLY A 168 -7.71 -29.33 14.18
CA GLY A 168 -6.88 -30.42 13.64
C GLY A 168 -7.52 -31.25 12.52
N ARG A 169 -8.83 -31.08 12.26
CA ARG A 169 -9.57 -31.73 11.17
C ARG A 169 -9.87 -30.79 10.00
N THR A 170 -9.41 -29.54 10.07
CA THR A 170 -9.69 -28.51 9.06
C THR A 170 -8.73 -28.62 7.88
N ASP A 171 -9.24 -28.81 6.66
CA ASP A 171 -8.45 -28.64 5.45
C ASP A 171 -8.29 -27.15 5.13
N HIS A 172 -7.27 -26.53 5.72
CA HIS A 172 -6.96 -25.11 5.52
C HIS A 172 -6.68 -24.74 4.06
N ARG A 173 -6.28 -25.67 3.19
CA ARG A 173 -6.01 -25.36 1.78
C ARG A 173 -7.31 -25.24 1.00
N ALA A 174 -8.22 -26.20 1.17
CA ALA A 174 -9.53 -26.14 0.56
C ALA A 174 -10.33 -24.91 1.02
N MET A 175 -10.24 -24.57 2.31
CA MET A 175 -10.91 -23.38 2.85
C MET A 175 -10.30 -22.06 2.33
N GLN A 176 -8.96 -21.98 2.25
CA GLN A 176 -8.29 -20.81 1.68
C GLN A 176 -8.61 -20.61 0.20
N GLU A 177 -8.87 -21.67 -0.57
CA GLU A 177 -9.25 -21.58 -1.98
C GLU A 177 -10.56 -20.80 -2.16
N ILE A 178 -11.55 -21.01 -1.29
CA ILE A 178 -12.82 -20.28 -1.34
C ILE A 178 -12.57 -18.78 -1.25
N VAL A 179 -11.76 -18.35 -0.28
CA VAL A 179 -11.43 -16.94 -0.06
C VAL A 179 -10.52 -16.41 -1.18
N LEU A 180 -9.60 -17.24 -1.70
CA LEU A 180 -8.75 -16.89 -2.84
C LEU A 180 -9.59 -16.59 -4.09
N LEU A 181 -10.55 -17.46 -4.41
CA LEU A 181 -11.38 -17.30 -5.60
C LEU A 181 -12.28 -16.07 -5.48
N ALA A 182 -12.83 -15.84 -4.29
CA ALA A 182 -13.57 -14.62 -3.98
C ALA A 182 -12.72 -13.37 -4.22
N ALA A 183 -11.50 -13.34 -3.68
CA ALA A 183 -10.54 -12.26 -3.87
C ALA A 183 -10.12 -12.06 -5.35
N MET A 184 -9.73 -13.13 -6.06
CA MET A 184 -9.27 -13.07 -7.45
C MET A 184 -10.35 -12.56 -8.41
N ARG A 185 -11.61 -12.88 -8.12
CA ARG A 185 -12.78 -12.50 -8.94
C ARG A 185 -13.54 -11.31 -8.38
N PHE A 186 -13.02 -10.65 -7.34
CA PHE A 186 -13.60 -9.41 -6.83
C PHE A 186 -13.47 -8.29 -7.88
N ARG A 187 -14.58 -7.67 -8.27
CA ARG A 187 -14.60 -6.51 -9.17
C ARG A 187 -15.64 -5.51 -8.68
N LEU A 188 -15.27 -4.23 -8.66
CA LEU A 188 -16.25 -3.17 -8.42
C LEU A 188 -17.26 -3.12 -9.56
N ALA A 189 -18.53 -2.94 -9.21
CA ALA A 189 -19.60 -2.77 -10.19
C ALA A 189 -19.46 -1.42 -10.91
N GLU A 190 -19.04 -0.40 -10.18
CA GLU A 190 -18.90 0.99 -10.62
C GLU A 190 -17.57 1.55 -10.11
N PRO A 191 -16.41 1.16 -10.69
CA PRO A 191 -15.13 1.72 -10.28
C PRO A 191 -15.09 3.22 -10.57
N THR A 192 -14.61 4.01 -9.62
CA THR A 192 -14.53 5.48 -9.74
C THR A 192 -13.50 5.93 -10.78
N GLY A 193 -12.49 5.10 -11.04
CA GLY A 193 -11.34 5.45 -11.88
C GLY A 193 -10.36 6.41 -11.22
N GLN A 194 -10.61 6.81 -9.97
CA GLN A 194 -9.71 7.66 -9.20
C GLN A 194 -8.49 6.86 -8.73
N THR A 195 -7.29 7.37 -9.03
CA THR A 195 -6.04 6.67 -8.71
C THR A 195 -5.64 6.81 -7.24
N PHE A 196 -5.95 7.97 -6.64
CA PHE A 196 -5.48 8.37 -5.31
C PHE A 196 -6.64 8.71 -4.38
N ALA A 197 -6.41 8.55 -3.08
CA ALA A 197 -7.35 8.88 -2.02
C ALA A 197 -7.38 10.38 -1.69
N GLU A 198 -6.36 11.13 -2.11
CA GLU A 198 -6.26 12.58 -1.93
C GLU A 198 -5.81 13.23 -3.24
N GLY A 199 -5.91 14.57 -3.32
CA GLY A 199 -5.47 15.32 -4.49
C GLY A 199 -3.95 15.24 -4.68
N PHE A 200 -3.51 14.96 -5.91
CA PHE A 200 -2.11 15.05 -6.33
C PHE A 200 -1.97 16.07 -7.46
N GLU A 201 -0.96 16.93 -7.34
CA GLU A 201 -0.70 18.03 -8.25
C GLU A 201 0.70 17.89 -8.86
N TRP A 202 0.85 18.33 -10.11
CA TRP A 202 2.17 18.38 -10.74
C TRP A 202 3.01 19.46 -10.07
N THR A 203 4.12 19.03 -9.48
CA THR A 203 5.15 19.88 -8.89
C THR A 203 6.34 19.94 -9.83
N GLU A 204 6.83 21.14 -10.11
CA GLU A 204 7.93 21.39 -11.05
C GLU A 204 9.20 21.82 -10.32
N LEU A 205 10.33 21.21 -10.69
CA LEU A 205 11.68 21.65 -10.35
C LEU A 205 12.22 22.41 -11.56
N ASN A 206 12.34 23.73 -11.44
CA ASN A 206 12.72 24.63 -12.53
C ASN A 206 14.14 25.14 -12.35
N GLY A 207 15.11 24.49 -13.01
CA GLY A 207 16.50 24.95 -13.17
C GLY A 207 16.72 25.55 -14.56
N ALA A 208 17.89 25.30 -15.16
CA ALA A 208 18.09 25.54 -16.60
C ALA A 208 17.27 24.57 -17.47
N ASP A 209 17.03 23.37 -16.94
CA ASP A 209 16.04 22.42 -17.43
C ASP A 209 14.94 22.23 -16.38
N SER A 210 13.81 21.67 -16.79
CA SER A 210 12.66 21.43 -15.91
C SER A 210 12.31 19.95 -15.84
N VAL A 211 12.02 19.47 -14.65
CA VAL A 211 11.43 18.14 -14.42
C VAL A 211 10.19 18.30 -13.56
N ARG A 212 9.25 17.35 -13.66
CA ARG A 212 8.02 17.39 -12.86
C ARG A 212 7.61 16.02 -12.35
N PHE A 213 6.96 16.01 -11.20
CA PHE A 213 6.41 14.82 -10.56
C PHE A 213 5.10 15.13 -9.87
N LEU A 214 4.28 14.12 -9.60
CA LEU A 214 3.09 14.30 -8.76
C LEU A 214 3.47 14.33 -7.28
N ALA A 215 2.99 15.35 -6.58
CA ALA A 215 3.05 15.46 -5.14
C ALA A 215 1.65 15.64 -4.55
N SER A 216 1.46 15.20 -3.30
CA SER A 216 0.19 15.38 -2.63
C SER A 216 -0.10 16.86 -2.38
N GLY A 217 -1.32 17.31 -2.69
CA GLY A 217 -1.79 18.67 -2.40
C GLY A 217 -1.90 18.98 -0.91
N LEU A 218 -1.72 17.97 -0.04
CA LEU A 218 -1.67 18.15 1.42
C LEU A 218 -0.24 18.41 1.95
N TRP A 219 0.76 18.45 1.07
CA TRP A 219 2.14 18.73 1.43
C TRP A 219 2.47 20.20 1.18
N ARG A 220 3.20 20.82 2.12
CA ARG A 220 3.62 22.21 1.97
C ARG A 220 4.91 22.26 1.17
N VAL A 221 4.85 22.88 0.00
CA VAL A 221 6.02 23.08 -0.87
C VAL A 221 6.74 24.36 -0.47
N THR A 222 8.06 24.28 -0.31
CA THR A 222 8.95 25.42 -0.04
C THR A 222 10.23 25.29 -0.87
N PRO A 223 10.88 26.42 -1.23
CA PRO A 223 12.20 26.37 -1.86
C PRO A 223 13.23 25.67 -0.97
N GLY A 224 14.07 24.80 -1.53
CA GLY A 224 15.12 24.09 -0.78
C GLY A 224 16.32 24.96 -0.37
N GLY A 225 16.36 26.21 -0.82
CA GLY A 225 17.42 27.18 -0.53
C GLY A 225 18.64 26.99 -1.43
N ASP A 226 19.36 25.89 -1.25
CA ASP A 226 20.55 25.57 -2.03
C ASP A 226 20.25 24.53 -3.12
N ALA A 227 20.81 24.73 -4.32
CA ALA A 227 20.79 23.78 -5.42
C ALA A 227 22.16 23.77 -6.14
N PRO A 228 22.50 22.71 -6.90
CA PRO A 228 23.61 22.76 -7.85
C PRO A 228 23.47 23.96 -8.81
N GLN A 229 24.58 24.42 -9.39
CA GLN A 229 24.55 25.43 -10.44
C GLN A 229 23.65 24.94 -11.59
N ASP A 230 22.79 25.84 -12.11
CA ASP A 230 21.79 25.56 -13.15
C ASP A 230 20.72 24.51 -12.75
N GLY A 231 20.72 24.11 -11.48
CA GLY A 231 19.76 23.18 -10.89
C GLY A 231 18.64 23.86 -10.11
N ALA A 232 17.83 23.05 -9.44
CA ALA A 232 16.74 23.52 -8.57
C ALA A 232 16.57 22.59 -7.36
N SER A 233 16.01 23.12 -6.28
CA SER A 233 15.65 22.32 -5.10
C SER A 233 14.32 22.74 -4.49
N LEU A 234 13.56 21.74 -4.05
CA LEU A 234 12.31 21.91 -3.32
C LEU A 234 12.31 21.02 -2.07
N VAL A 235 11.64 21.51 -1.04
CA VAL A 235 11.30 20.73 0.15
C VAL A 235 9.78 20.71 0.26
N LEU A 236 9.22 19.50 0.30
CA LEU A 236 7.81 19.26 0.50
C LEU A 236 7.65 18.67 1.90
N ASP A 237 7.02 19.39 2.81
CA ASP A 237 6.79 18.94 4.18
C ASP A 237 5.40 18.36 4.35
N HIS A 238 5.32 17.18 4.98
CA HIS A 238 4.06 16.61 5.42
C HIS A 238 3.56 17.38 6.65
N VAL A 239 2.51 18.16 6.44
CA VAL A 239 1.85 18.94 7.49
C VAL A 239 0.64 18.17 8.02
N GLY A 240 0.51 18.07 9.34
CA GLY A 240 -0.66 17.50 9.99
C GLY A 240 -1.90 18.40 9.85
N PRO A 241 -3.11 17.90 10.16
CA PRO A 241 -4.34 18.71 10.17
C PRO A 241 -4.29 19.87 11.19
N ASP A 242 -3.43 19.76 12.19
CA ASP A 242 -3.10 20.77 13.20
C ASP A 242 -2.06 21.80 12.72
N GLY A 243 -1.58 21.69 11.47
CA GLY A 243 -0.52 22.54 10.95
C GLY A 243 0.88 22.15 11.43
N ALA A 244 1.02 21.09 12.24
CA ALA A 244 2.31 20.67 12.77
C ALA A 244 3.20 20.06 11.67
N ALA A 245 4.43 20.57 11.57
CA ALA A 245 5.47 20.03 10.72
C ALA A 245 6.21 18.86 11.39
N GLY A 246 7.02 18.12 10.63
CA GLY A 246 7.88 17.07 11.16
C GLY A 246 7.30 15.65 11.11
N ARG A 247 6.17 15.44 10.42
CA ARG A 247 5.62 14.11 10.15
C ARG A 247 6.33 13.41 8.98
N GLY A 248 7.10 14.15 8.19
CA GLY A 248 7.94 13.70 7.09
C GLY A 248 8.28 14.85 6.16
N SER A 249 9.32 14.69 5.36
CA SER A 249 9.76 15.68 4.36
C SER A 249 10.29 14.96 3.12
N LEU A 250 9.95 15.45 1.94
CA LEU A 250 10.51 15.03 0.67
C LEU A 250 11.37 16.18 0.14
N ILE A 251 12.64 15.92 -0.05
CA ILE A 251 13.61 16.85 -0.62
C ILE A 251 13.83 16.41 -2.06
N ALA A 252 13.58 17.31 -3.00
CA ALA A 252 13.75 17.04 -4.42
C ALA A 252 14.82 18.00 -4.97
N VAL A 253 15.83 17.47 -5.65
CA VAL A 253 16.96 18.25 -6.17
C VAL A 253 17.25 17.84 -7.61
N LEU A 254 17.28 18.83 -8.50
CA LEU A 254 17.66 18.72 -9.90
C LEU A 254 19.06 19.31 -10.08
N GLY A 255 19.94 18.60 -10.79
CA GLY A 255 21.20 19.14 -11.28
C GLY A 255 21.15 19.53 -12.76
N ALA A 256 22.26 20.08 -13.26
CA ALA A 256 22.41 20.44 -14.67
C ALA A 256 22.44 19.22 -15.58
N ALA A 257 22.02 19.39 -16.84
CA ALA A 257 22.11 18.34 -17.86
C ALA A 257 23.57 17.96 -18.15
N GLU A 258 23.81 16.66 -18.27
CA GLU A 258 25.11 16.08 -18.58
C GLU A 258 25.10 15.48 -19.98
N ALA A 259 26.24 15.55 -20.68
CA ALA A 259 26.39 15.02 -22.03
C ALA A 259 26.43 13.48 -22.09
N ALA A 260 26.63 12.82 -20.95
CA ALA A 260 26.72 11.36 -20.84
C ALA A 260 25.95 10.85 -19.63
N GLY A 261 25.24 9.73 -19.78
CA GLY A 261 24.48 9.11 -18.70
C GLY A 261 25.31 8.70 -17.47
N GLU A 262 26.57 8.32 -17.66
CA GLU A 262 27.48 8.00 -16.54
C GLU A 262 27.84 9.25 -15.72
N ALA A 263 28.04 10.39 -16.39
CA ALA A 263 28.26 11.68 -15.71
C ALA A 263 27.01 12.10 -14.94
N ALA A 264 25.81 11.95 -15.53
CA ALA A 264 24.55 12.18 -14.81
C ALA A 264 24.39 11.26 -13.60
N ALA A 265 24.76 9.98 -13.71
CA ALA A 265 24.72 9.07 -12.58
C ALA A 265 25.66 9.49 -11.44
N ALA A 266 26.88 9.94 -11.77
CA ALA A 266 27.83 10.49 -10.81
C ALA A 266 27.30 11.79 -10.17
N SER A 267 26.73 12.70 -10.97
CA SER A 267 26.11 13.95 -10.49
C SER A 267 24.91 13.66 -9.57
N ALA A 268 24.05 12.69 -9.88
CA ALA A 268 22.95 12.29 -9.00
C ALA A 268 23.44 11.72 -7.66
N ALA A 269 24.53 10.92 -7.67
CA ALA A 269 25.15 10.42 -6.46
C ALA A 269 25.80 11.54 -5.61
N GLU A 270 26.41 12.53 -6.27
CA GLU A 270 26.99 13.70 -5.63
C GLU A 270 25.93 14.60 -4.99
N ILE A 271 24.81 14.83 -5.67
CA ILE A 271 23.66 15.55 -5.14
C ILE A 271 23.14 14.87 -3.87
N GLU A 272 22.95 13.54 -3.90
CA GLU A 272 22.53 12.77 -2.73
C GLU A 272 23.53 12.95 -1.57
N ARG A 273 24.83 12.73 -1.83
CA ARG A 273 25.88 12.84 -0.82
C ARG A 273 25.89 14.22 -0.16
N THR A 274 25.81 15.29 -0.96
CA THR A 274 25.80 16.67 -0.46
C THR A 274 24.52 16.96 0.33
N THR A 275 23.37 16.46 -0.11
CA THR A 275 22.09 16.64 0.60
C THR A 275 22.10 15.91 1.95
N LEU A 276 22.61 14.67 2.00
CA LEU A 276 22.77 13.92 3.24
C LEU A 276 23.76 14.61 4.21
N ALA A 277 24.85 15.18 3.69
CA ALA A 277 25.80 15.94 4.51
C ALA A 277 25.14 17.19 5.13
N LYS A 278 24.28 17.90 4.38
CA LYS A 278 23.51 19.03 4.90
C LYS A 278 22.54 18.61 6.00
N LEU A 279 21.86 17.47 5.83
CA LEU A 279 21.02 16.92 6.89
C LEU A 279 21.83 16.60 8.15
N ALA A 280 23.02 16.02 8.01
CA ALA A 280 23.91 15.80 9.14
C ALA A 280 24.25 17.10 9.89
N ASN A 281 24.55 18.17 9.15
CA ASN A 281 24.81 19.50 9.71
C ASN A 281 23.57 20.14 10.39
N GLN A 282 22.36 19.70 10.03
CA GLN A 282 21.09 20.12 10.65
C GLN A 282 20.71 19.27 11.88
N GLY A 283 21.62 18.40 12.35
CA GLY A 283 21.45 17.61 13.57
C GLY A 283 20.80 16.23 13.34
N PHE A 284 20.82 15.72 12.12
CA PHE A 284 20.45 14.33 11.84
C PHE A 284 21.68 13.41 12.01
N THR A 285 21.52 12.31 12.73
CA THR A 285 22.50 11.24 12.79
C THR A 285 22.16 10.21 11.72
N LEU A 286 23.01 10.04 10.71
CA LEU A 286 22.81 9.09 9.62
C LEU A 286 23.72 7.87 9.82
N SER A 287 23.16 6.65 9.73
CA SER A 287 23.98 5.44 9.73
C SER A 287 24.83 5.39 8.45
N PRO A 288 26.08 4.91 8.48
CA PRO A 288 26.95 4.85 7.30
C PRO A 288 26.50 3.79 6.28
N GLU A 289 25.73 2.79 6.71
CA GLU A 289 25.18 1.75 5.85
C GLU A 289 23.97 2.23 5.05
N ALA A 290 23.99 2.05 3.73
CA ALA A 290 22.83 2.19 2.86
C ALA A 290 22.51 0.85 2.22
N MET A 291 21.24 0.47 2.27
CA MET A 291 20.73 -0.74 1.62
C MET A 291 20.05 -0.36 0.30
N LEU A 292 20.49 -0.92 -0.82
CA LEU A 292 19.76 -0.82 -2.09
C LEU A 292 18.42 -1.56 -1.93
N VAL A 293 17.30 -0.87 -2.11
CA VAL A 293 15.95 -1.43 -1.94
C VAL A 293 15.19 -1.60 -3.24
N ALA A 294 15.52 -0.81 -4.27
CA ALA A 294 14.97 -0.95 -5.60
C ALA A 294 15.94 -0.40 -6.65
N GLU A 295 15.93 -1.00 -7.83
CA GLU A 295 16.66 -0.55 -8.99
C GLU A 295 15.79 -0.74 -10.24
N GLU A 296 15.72 0.29 -11.08
CA GLU A 296 15.00 0.27 -12.35
C GLU A 296 15.89 0.88 -13.42
N ARG A 297 15.96 0.25 -14.59
CA ARG A 297 16.65 0.81 -15.75
C ARG A 297 15.82 0.58 -17.01
N THR A 298 15.44 1.67 -17.64
CA THR A 298 14.77 1.70 -18.94
C THR A 298 15.62 2.51 -19.93
N ALA A 299 15.14 2.65 -21.17
CA ALA A 299 15.78 3.51 -22.14
C ALA A 299 15.69 5.00 -21.77
N GLU A 300 14.63 5.38 -21.04
CA GLU A 300 14.29 6.78 -20.73
C GLU A 300 14.77 7.22 -19.34
N ARG A 301 15.00 6.27 -18.42
CA ARG A 301 15.46 6.59 -17.06
C ARG A 301 16.23 5.45 -16.39
N ALA A 302 17.08 5.82 -15.43
CA ALA A 302 17.67 4.90 -14.47
C ALA A 302 17.40 5.39 -13.04
N ILE A 303 17.00 4.48 -12.14
CA ILE A 303 16.65 4.77 -10.76
C ILE A 303 17.36 3.76 -9.85
N ALA A 304 18.02 4.26 -8.80
CA ALA A 304 18.51 3.44 -7.69
C ALA A 304 18.02 4.02 -6.36
N VAL A 305 17.20 3.26 -5.63
CA VAL A 305 16.63 3.66 -4.34
C VAL A 305 17.38 3.00 -3.20
N HIS A 306 17.86 3.80 -2.27
CA HIS A 306 18.56 3.35 -1.07
C HIS A 306 17.73 3.65 0.18
N ARG A 307 17.83 2.76 1.18
CA ARG A 307 17.29 2.98 2.53
C ARG A 307 18.43 3.08 3.52
N ARG A 308 18.34 4.07 4.41
CA ARG A 308 19.29 4.32 5.49
C ARG A 308 18.56 4.59 6.80
N LYS A 309 19.14 4.11 7.91
CA LYS A 309 18.65 4.48 9.26
C LYS A 309 19.13 5.88 9.60
N ALA A 310 18.26 6.67 10.22
CA ALA A 310 18.58 8.01 10.69
C ALA A 310 18.02 8.25 12.09
N GLY A 311 18.41 9.34 12.73
CA GLY A 311 17.79 9.82 13.95
C GLY A 311 17.93 11.32 14.09
N ARG A 312 17.00 11.96 14.80
CA ARG A 312 17.07 13.40 15.12
C ARG A 312 16.57 13.62 16.54
N ALA A 313 17.39 14.25 17.38
CA ALA A 313 17.05 14.53 18.78
C ALA A 313 16.49 13.31 19.54
N GLY A 314 17.06 12.12 19.32
CA GLY A 314 16.62 10.86 19.95
C GLY A 314 15.46 10.15 19.25
N THR A 315 14.80 10.77 18.26
CA THR A 315 13.72 10.16 17.49
C THR A 315 14.27 9.30 16.34
N PRO A 316 13.95 7.99 16.27
CA PRO A 316 14.34 7.14 15.14
C PRO A 316 13.64 7.54 13.84
N MET A 317 14.40 7.66 12.76
CA MET A 317 13.93 8.04 11.43
C MET A 317 14.44 7.07 10.37
N THR A 318 13.79 7.09 9.21
CA THR A 318 14.23 6.39 8.00
C THR A 318 14.44 7.42 6.89
N VAL A 319 15.52 7.25 6.14
CA VAL A 319 15.79 7.97 4.90
C VAL A 319 15.59 7.00 3.74
N LEU A 320 14.78 7.40 2.75
CA LEU A 320 14.81 6.80 1.42
C LEU A 320 15.42 7.81 0.46
N SER A 321 16.39 7.39 -0.35
CA SER A 321 17.04 8.24 -1.34
C SER A 321 17.03 7.58 -2.70
N ALA A 322 16.40 8.22 -3.68
CA ALA A 322 16.43 7.81 -5.07
C ALA A 322 17.46 8.66 -5.81
N ARG A 323 18.44 7.99 -6.43
CA ARG A 323 19.32 8.57 -7.45
C ARG A 323 18.70 8.29 -8.80
N ILE A 324 18.46 9.34 -9.57
CA ILE A 324 17.68 9.25 -10.80
C ILE A 324 18.45 9.92 -11.93
N VAL A 325 18.47 9.27 -13.09
CA VAL A 325 18.95 9.83 -14.35
C VAL A 325 17.78 9.80 -15.32
N LEU A 326 17.37 10.95 -15.84
CA LEU A 326 16.31 11.08 -16.85
C LEU A 326 16.91 11.43 -18.20
N GLY A 327 16.31 10.92 -19.27
CA GLY A 327 16.70 11.24 -20.65
C GLY A 327 17.66 10.23 -21.28
N GLU A 328 18.01 10.48 -22.54
CA GLU A 328 18.84 9.59 -23.36
C GLU A 328 20.35 9.84 -23.15
N ALA A 329 21.17 8.90 -23.60
CA ALA A 329 22.62 8.90 -23.37
C ALA A 329 23.35 10.18 -23.79
N SER A 330 22.81 10.98 -24.72
CA SER A 330 23.41 12.23 -25.21
C SER A 330 23.04 13.48 -24.42
N ARG A 331 22.01 13.43 -23.57
CA ARG A 331 21.63 14.51 -22.67
C ARG A 331 20.80 13.95 -21.52
N ALA A 332 21.44 13.80 -20.37
CA ALA A 332 20.87 13.14 -19.21
C ALA A 332 20.77 14.12 -18.02
N LEU A 333 19.62 14.16 -17.37
CA LEU A 333 19.34 15.01 -16.22
C LEU A 333 19.51 14.23 -14.90
N PRO A 334 20.42 14.63 -14.02
CA PRO A 334 20.54 14.06 -12.69
C PRO A 334 19.48 14.63 -11.74
N VAL A 335 18.69 13.75 -11.14
CA VAL A 335 17.70 14.10 -10.11
C VAL A 335 17.92 13.26 -8.87
N CYS A 336 17.75 13.86 -7.70
CA CYS A 336 17.74 13.15 -6.43
C CYS A 336 16.45 13.46 -5.67
N LEU A 337 15.75 12.41 -5.23
CA LEU A 337 14.62 12.53 -4.31
C LEU A 337 15.02 11.88 -2.98
N ILE A 338 14.85 12.60 -1.87
CA ILE A 338 15.17 12.12 -0.52
C ILE A 338 13.94 12.27 0.37
N LEU A 339 13.37 11.16 0.80
CA LEU A 339 12.34 11.13 1.83
C LEU A 339 12.96 10.99 3.21
N LEU A 340 12.58 11.87 4.12
CA LEU A 340 12.77 11.77 5.57
C LEU A 340 11.44 11.43 6.21
N SER A 341 11.39 10.38 7.00
CA SER A 341 10.15 9.96 7.67
C SER A 341 10.46 9.35 9.03
N PRO A 342 9.52 9.42 10.00
CA PRO A 342 9.57 8.57 11.19
C PRO A 342 9.80 7.10 10.81
N ASN A 343 10.53 6.37 11.65
CA ASN A 343 10.72 4.94 11.43
C ASN A 343 9.39 4.19 11.65
N GLY A 344 8.94 3.43 10.65
CA GLY A 344 7.68 2.66 10.72
C GLY A 344 7.62 1.59 11.81
N ASP A 345 8.75 1.27 12.45
CA ASP A 345 8.81 0.32 13.57
C ASP A 345 8.62 0.99 14.95
N ALA A 346 8.56 2.32 15.03
CA ALA A 346 8.53 3.09 16.28
C ALA A 346 7.14 3.24 16.93
N GLY A 347 6.19 2.37 16.56
CA GLY A 347 4.79 2.38 17.05
C GLY A 347 3.77 2.87 16.04
N VAL A 348 2.49 2.91 16.43
CA VAL A 348 1.35 3.16 15.52
C VAL A 348 1.42 4.53 14.83
N PRO A 349 1.61 5.67 15.53
CA PRO A 349 1.65 6.98 14.85
C PRO A 349 2.83 7.11 13.88
N ALA A 350 3.96 6.48 14.19
CA ALA A 350 5.14 6.48 13.34
C ALA A 350 4.94 5.59 12.09
N PHE A 351 4.24 4.46 12.24
CA PHE A 351 3.88 3.59 11.12
C PHE A 351 2.94 4.28 10.14
N GLU A 352 1.91 4.97 10.64
CA GLU A 352 0.97 5.72 9.80
C GLU A 352 1.69 6.80 8.98
N ALA A 353 2.50 7.63 9.65
CA ALA A 353 3.30 8.65 8.98
C ALA A 353 4.23 8.02 7.92
N TRP A 354 4.92 6.93 8.27
CA TRP A 354 5.77 6.19 7.35
C TRP A 354 5.01 5.68 6.12
N ALA A 355 3.82 5.08 6.29
CA ALA A 355 3.03 4.55 5.18
C ALA A 355 2.59 5.65 4.20
N ILE A 356 2.14 6.79 4.72
CA ILE A 356 1.75 7.97 3.92
C ILE A 356 2.96 8.52 3.16
N ASN A 357 4.06 8.77 3.88
CA ASN A 357 5.27 9.36 3.31
C ASN A 357 5.92 8.47 2.25
N ARG A 358 5.99 7.17 2.53
CA ARG A 358 6.51 6.17 1.59
C ARG A 358 5.69 6.15 0.31
N ARG A 359 4.36 6.20 0.42
CA ARG A 359 3.48 6.21 -0.75
C ARG A 359 3.65 7.49 -1.57
N ALA A 360 3.71 8.65 -0.92
CA ALA A 360 3.98 9.92 -1.60
C ALA A 360 5.32 9.91 -2.34
N PHE A 361 6.39 9.39 -1.73
CA PHE A 361 7.70 9.22 -2.36
C PHE A 361 7.65 8.31 -3.59
N GLU A 362 6.97 7.16 -3.50
CA GLU A 362 6.84 6.23 -4.62
C GLU A 362 6.00 6.80 -5.78
N ILE A 363 4.98 7.62 -5.48
CA ILE A 363 4.21 8.35 -6.50
C ILE A 363 5.09 9.39 -7.19
N ALA A 364 5.84 10.19 -6.41
CA ALA A 364 6.78 11.16 -6.98
C ALA A 364 7.81 10.48 -7.88
N LEU A 365 8.37 9.35 -7.44
CA LEU A 365 9.36 8.57 -8.19
C LEU A 365 8.79 8.00 -9.49
N SER A 366 7.61 7.39 -9.44
CA SER A 366 7.01 6.72 -10.60
C SER A 366 6.52 7.70 -11.66
N THR A 367 6.15 8.93 -11.27
CA THR A 367 5.59 9.96 -12.16
C THR A 367 6.59 11.00 -12.64
N LEU A 368 7.82 10.98 -12.11
CA LEU A 368 8.90 11.89 -12.48
C LEU A 368 9.23 11.75 -13.98
N ARG A 369 9.26 12.89 -14.67
CA ARG A 369 9.56 13.00 -16.11
C ARG A 369 10.10 14.37 -16.49
#